data_AF-A0A315XW12-F1
#
_entry.id   AF-A0A315XW12-F1
#
_cell.length_a   1.000
_cell.length_b   1.000
_cell.length_c   1.000
_cell.angle_alpha   90.00
_cell.angle_beta   90.00
_cell.angle_gamma   90.00
#
_symmetry.space_group_name_H-M   'P 1'
#
loop_
_entity.id
_entity.type
_entity.pdbx_description
1 polymer ?
#
loop_
_entity_poly.entity_id
_entity_poly.type
_entity_poly.pdbx_seq_one_letter_code
_entity_poly.pdbx_strand_id
1 'polypeptide(L)' 'MDINNILKEIAVKNGVTEAEVRREIEASIAEACKDPKNPINNIGKGRVPTTEEVMEHVLREVAKSRMN' A
#
# COMPACT_ATOMS: atom_id res chain seq x y z
N MET A 1 7.95 -10.82 -4.88
CA MET A 1 8.47 -9.54 -4.38
C MET A 1 8.00 -9.43 -2.94
N ASP A 2 8.91 -9.28 -1.98
CA ASP A 2 8.57 -9.22 -0.54
C ASP A 2 8.29 -7.77 -0.14
N ILE A 3 7.13 -7.50 0.46
CA ILE A 3 6.69 -6.16 0.87
C ILE A 3 7.67 -5.55 1.87
N ASN A 4 8.25 -6.35 2.77
CA ASN A 4 9.19 -5.85 3.76
C ASN A 4 10.47 -5.30 3.12
N ASN A 5 10.95 -5.94 2.04
CA ASN A 5 12.10 -5.44 1.29
C ASN A 5 11.79 -4.11 0.60
N ILE A 6 10.59 -3.94 0.05
CA ILE A 6 10.15 -2.67 -0.55
C ILE A 6 10.14 -1.56 0.51
N LEU A 7 9.53 -1.82 1.67
CA LEU A 7 9.46 -0.84 2.76
C LEU A 7 10.86 -0.44 3.25
N LYS A 8 11.77 -1.42 3.38
CA LYS A 8 13.16 -1.19 3.75
C LYS A 8 13.93 -0.37 2.73
N GLU A 9 13.77 -0.64 1.44
CA GLU A 9 14.41 0.16 0.39
C GLU A 9 13.90 1.61 0.38
N ILE A 10 12.59 1.82 0.56
CA ILE A 10 11.99 3.16 0.70
C ILE A 10 12.56 3.86 1.93
N ALA A 11 12.66 3.17 3.06
CA ALA A 11 13.21 3.71 4.31
C ALA A 11 14.65 4.20 4.12
N VAL A 12 15.52 3.35 3.57
CA VAL A 12 16.92 3.68 3.28
C VAL A 12 17.03 4.86 2.32
N LYS A 13 16.24 4.86 1.23
CA LYS A 13 16.29 5.91 0.21
C LYS A 13 15.89 7.28 0.75
N ASN A 14 14.96 7.33 1.71
CA ASN A 14 14.45 8.57 2.27
C ASN A 14 15.10 8.94 3.62
N GLY A 15 16.01 8.12 4.14
CA GLY A 15 16.67 8.37 5.43
C GLY A 15 15.73 8.31 6.63
N VAL A 16 14.68 7.50 6.55
CA VAL A 16 13.67 7.29 7.60
C VAL A 16 13.64 5.83 8.06
N THR A 17 12.88 5.52 9.10
CA THR A 17 12.69 4.15 9.57
C THR A 17 11.57 3.43 8.80
N GLU A 18 11.65 2.09 8.75
CA GLU A 18 10.59 1.26 8.16
C GLU A 18 9.22 1.50 8.82
N ALA A 19 9.21 1.78 10.13
CA ALA A 19 8.00 2.09 10.88
C ALA A 19 7.36 3.42 10.46
N GLU A 20 8.19 4.43 10.15
CA GLU A 20 7.70 5.72 9.63
C GLU A 20 7.10 5.56 8.23
N VAL A 21 7.78 4.83 7.35
CA VAL A 21 7.24 4.52 6.01
C VAL A 21 5.88 3.83 6.12
N ARG A 22 5.79 2.81 6.98
CA ARG A 22 4.53 2.08 7.22
C ARG A 22 3.43 3.02 7.72
N ARG A 23 3.73 3.86 8.72
CA ARG A 23 2.77 4.83 9.25
C ARG A 23 2.26 5.81 8.20
N GLU A 24 3.14 6.34 7.36
CA GLU A 24 2.72 7.26 6.30
C GLU A 24 1.84 6.59 5.25
N ILE A 25 2.16 5.35 4.87
CA ILE A 25 1.32 4.59 3.95
C ILE A 25 -0.06 4.33 4.59
N GLU A 26 -0.10 3.87 5.84
CA GLU A 26 -1.36 3.64 6.57
C GLU A 26 -2.19 4.92 6.69
N ALA A 27 -1.56 6.06 6.99
CA ALA A 27 -2.23 7.36 7.05
C ALA A 27 -2.81 7.75 5.68
N SER A 28 -2.05 7.55 4.60
CA SER A 28 -2.49 7.83 3.23
C SER A 28 -3.66 6.94 2.80
N ILE A 29 -3.63 5.65 3.17
CA ILE A 29 -4.73 4.71 2.93
C ILE A 29 -5.98 5.14 3.70
N ALA A 30 -5.83 5.46 4.99
CA ALA A 30 -6.94 5.91 5.82
C ALA A 30 -7.57 7.21 5.29
N GLU A 31 -6.76 8.15 4.81
CA GLU A 31 -7.24 9.37 4.16
C GLU A 31 -8.02 9.07 2.88
N ALA A 32 -7.48 8.20 2.02
CA ALA A 32 -8.13 7.79 0.78
C ALA A 32 -9.48 7.10 1.03
N CYS A 33 -9.58 6.32 2.11
CA CYS A 33 -10.82 5.67 2.53
C CYS A 33 -11.93 6.62 2.99
N LYS A 34 -11.63 7.89 3.27
CA LYS A 34 -12.67 8.89 3.61
C LYS A 34 -13.59 9.20 2.43
N ASP A 35 -13.10 9.06 1.20
CA ASP A 35 -13.96 9.12 0.02
C ASP A 35 -14.61 7.74 -0.19
N PRO A 36 -15.94 7.61 -0.02
CA PRO A 36 -16.63 6.33 -0.16
C PRO A 36 -16.55 5.76 -1.59
N LYS A 37 -16.28 6.60 -2.60
CA LYS A 37 -16.17 6.17 -4.00
C LYS A 37 -14.75 5.75 -4.38
N ASN A 38 -13.78 5.90 -3.48
CA ASN A 38 -12.39 5.55 -3.78
C ASN A 38 -12.25 4.03 -4.00
N PRO A 39 -11.63 3.58 -5.11
CA PRO A 39 -11.45 2.15 -5.40
C PRO A 39 -10.72 1.37 -4.29
N ILE A 40 -9.89 2.05 -3.49
CA ILE A 40 -9.16 1.43 -2.38
C ILE A 40 -10.09 0.77 -1.34
N ASN A 41 -11.33 1.27 -1.21
CA ASN A 41 -12.34 0.71 -0.30
C ASN A 41 -12.75 -0.71 -0.68
N ASN A 42 -12.60 -1.10 -1.95
CA ASN A 42 -12.90 -2.44 -2.42
C ASN A 42 -11.86 -3.48 -1.93
N ILE A 43 -10.65 -3.03 -1.59
CA ILE A 43 -9.57 -3.91 -1.10
C ILE A 43 -9.88 -4.37 0.33
N GLY A 44 -10.26 -3.44 1.20
CA GLY A 44 -10.49 -3.69 2.63
C GLY A 44 -11.82 -4.35 2.96
N LYS A 45 -12.68 -4.66 1.98
CA LYS A 45 -13.98 -5.33 2.19
C LYS A 45 -14.87 -4.66 3.25
N GLY A 46 -14.89 -3.32 3.26
CA GLY A 46 -15.68 -2.54 4.22
C GLY A 46 -14.94 -2.08 5.48
N ARG A 47 -13.64 -2.34 5.59
CA ARG A 47 -12.73 -1.65 6.53
C ARG A 47 -11.63 -0.90 5.77
N VAL A 48 -10.89 -0.05 6.49
CA VAL A 48 -9.63 0.49 5.98
C VAL A 48 -8.67 -0.69 5.74
N PRO A 49 -8.15 -0.88 4.52
CA PRO A 49 -7.21 -1.95 4.23
C PRO A 49 -5.85 -1.67 4.89
N THR A 50 -5.08 -2.73 5.13
CA THR A 50 -3.70 -2.63 5.61
C THR A 50 -2.75 -2.28 4.47
N THR A 51 -1.58 -1.77 4.82
CA THR A 51 -0.48 -1.53 3.87
C THR A 51 -0.19 -2.78 3.03
N GLU A 52 -0.14 -3.96 3.65
CA GLU A 52 0.08 -5.23 2.98
C GLU A 52 -0.99 -5.54 1.94
N GLU A 53 -2.27 -5.40 2.29
CA GLU A 53 -3.38 -5.69 1.38
C GLU A 53 -3.37 -4.76 0.15
N VAL A 54 -3.08 -3.48 0.36
CA VAL A 54 -2.99 -2.49 -0.73
C VAL A 54 -1.78 -2.80 -1.62
N MET A 55 -0.60 -3.02 -1.02
CA MET A 55 0.61 -3.31 -1.77
C MET A 55 0.52 -4.61 -2.55
N GLU A 56 -0.06 -5.66 -1.95
CA GLU A 56 -0.30 -6.93 -2.64
C GLU A 56 -1.25 -6.76 -3.83
N HIS A 57 -2.34 -5.99 -3.65
CA HIS A 57 -3.27 -5.69 -4.72
C HIS A 57 -2.56 -4.96 -5.88
N VAL A 58 -1.81 -3.91 -5.58
CA VAL A 58 -1.05 -3.15 -6.58
C VAL A 58 -0.05 -4.04 -7.33
N LEU A 59 0.71 -4.88 -6.61
CA LEU A 59 1.66 -5.80 -7.23
C LEU A 59 0.97 -6.81 -8.16
N ARG A 60 -0.19 -7.33 -7.76
CA ARG A 60 -1.00 -8.22 -8.62
C ARG A 60 -1.50 -7.51 -9.87
N GLU A 61 -2.01 -6.28 -9.75
CA GLU A 61 -2.49 -5.51 -10.91
C GLU A 61 -1.36 -5.13 -11.88
N VAL A 62 -0.20 -4.73 -11.36
CA VAL A 62 1.00 -4.47 -12.18
C VAL A 62 1.47 -5.74 -12.90
N ALA A 63 1.47 -6.89 -12.21
CA ALA A 63 1.85 -8.16 -12.81
C ALA A 63 0.91 -8.55 -13.96
N LYS A 64 -0.41 -8.40 -13.76
CA LYS A 64 -1.41 -8.63 -14.83
C LYS A 64 -1.18 -7.70 -16.03
N SER A 65 -0.90 -6.43 -15.79
CA SER A 65 -0.69 -5.45 -16.86
C SER A 65 0.56 -5.72 -17.69
N ARG A 66 1.59 -6.40 -17.16
CA ARG A 66 2.81 -6.77 -17.89
C ARG A 66 2.70 -8.07 -18.68
N MET A 67 1.63 -8.84 -18.48
CA MET A 67 1.37 -10.10 -19.19
C MET A 67 0.52 -9.91 -20.45
N ASN A 68 0.03 -8.69 -20.71
CA ASN A 68 -0.69 -8.31 -21.93
C ASN A 68 0.23 -7.58 -22.91
#